data_AF-A0AA96XDY7-F1
#
_entry.id   AF-A0AA96XDY7-F1
#
_cell.length_a   1.000
_cell.length_b   1.000
_cell.length_c   1.000
_cell.angle_alpha   90.00
_cell.angle_beta   90.00
_cell.angle_gamma   90.00
#
_symmetry.space_group_name_H-M   'P 1'
#
loop_
_entity.id
_entity.type
_entity.pdbx_description
1 polymer ?
#
loop_
_entity_poly.entity_id
_entity_poly.type
_entity_poly.pdbx_seq_one_letter_code
_entity_poly.pdbx_strand_id
1 'polypeptide(L)'
;MLSAIDRLRARFDVVQYGLLDYPPDTYPLFALASRDWRDGLPVALVTGGVHGYETSGVHGALQFVERHAAGYAGRFNLLVVPCVSPWAYERIHRWNMNAIDPNRSFREPSPAEESAALMRLVAPLRDRVLVHVDLHETTDSDEAEFRPALAARDGKPFEPGHTPTDSTSWATPRTRGSTSSRRSSPRSRRSPTSPRQTPTARSLALPSSPRASSTTHSASSDCALASRAPAT
;
A
#
# COMPACT_ATOMS: atom_id res chain seq x y z
N MET A 1 -1.24 6.17 -20.26
CA MET A 1 -0.44 6.30 -19.01
C MET A 1 1.06 6.23 -19.25
N LEU A 2 1.61 5.14 -19.83
CA LEU A 2 3.06 4.93 -19.98
C LEU A 2 3.79 6.09 -20.67
N SER A 3 3.27 6.60 -21.78
CA SER A 3 3.88 7.73 -22.48
C SER A 3 3.96 9.00 -21.61
N ALA A 4 3.06 9.19 -20.63
CA ALA A 4 3.14 10.30 -19.69
C ALA A 4 4.27 10.10 -18.68
N ILE A 5 4.45 8.87 -18.18
CA ILE A 5 5.57 8.51 -17.30
C ILE A 5 6.90 8.69 -18.03
N ASP A 6 6.99 8.28 -19.29
CA ASP A 6 8.23 8.40 -20.08
C ASP A 6 8.65 9.85 -20.30
N ARG A 7 7.70 10.76 -20.55
CA ARG A 7 7.99 12.20 -20.64
C ARG A 7 8.54 12.78 -19.33
N LEU A 8 8.17 12.19 -18.18
CA LEU A 8 8.60 12.67 -16.87
C LEU A 8 10.03 12.22 -16.49
N ARG A 9 10.61 11.24 -17.20
CA ARG A 9 12.00 10.78 -17.01
C ARG A 9 13.04 11.90 -17.11
N ALA A 10 12.77 12.94 -17.88
CA ALA A 10 13.65 14.10 -18.01
C ALA A 10 13.84 14.87 -16.69
N ARG A 11 12.86 14.79 -15.76
CA ARG A 11 12.82 15.57 -14.52
C ARG A 11 12.80 14.73 -13.24
N PHE A 12 12.37 13.47 -13.32
CA PHE A 12 12.21 12.56 -12.19
C PHE A 12 12.91 11.24 -12.47
N ASP A 13 13.32 10.57 -11.40
CA ASP A 13 13.88 9.22 -11.50
C ASP A 13 12.71 8.24 -11.57
N VAL A 14 12.53 7.61 -12.73
CA VAL A 14 11.47 6.63 -12.95
C VAL A 14 12.00 5.24 -12.66
N VAL A 15 11.44 4.60 -11.63
CA VAL A 15 11.83 3.29 -11.14
C VAL A 15 10.75 2.27 -11.49
N GLN A 16 11.12 1.20 -12.20
CA GLN A 16 10.26 0.03 -12.30
C GLN A 16 10.42 -0.79 -11.02
N TYR A 17 9.36 -0.90 -10.21
CA TYR A 17 9.41 -1.59 -8.91
C TYR A 17 8.78 -2.99 -8.94
N GLY A 18 8.18 -3.36 -10.06
CA GLY A 18 7.58 -4.66 -10.26
C GLY A 18 7.11 -4.88 -11.69
N LEU A 19 6.59 -6.07 -11.94
CA LEU A 19 5.97 -6.49 -13.18
C LEU A 19 4.85 -7.46 -12.79
N LEU A 20 3.62 -7.19 -13.23
CA LEU A 20 2.54 -8.17 -13.13
C LEU A 20 2.52 -8.99 -14.41
N ASP A 21 2.42 -10.30 -14.28
CA ASP A 21 2.25 -11.21 -15.40
C ASP A 21 0.81 -11.70 -15.41
N TYR A 22 -0.04 -11.06 -16.22
CA TYR A 22 -1.46 -11.38 -16.37
C TYR A 22 -1.74 -11.75 -17.83
N PRO A 23 -1.58 -13.05 -18.18
CA PRO A 23 -1.63 -13.49 -19.57
C PRO A 23 -2.90 -13.02 -20.30
N PRO A 24 -2.76 -12.60 -21.58
CA PRO A 24 -1.55 -12.67 -22.40
C PRO A 24 -0.56 -11.49 -22.20
N ASP A 25 -0.88 -10.54 -21.31
CA ASP A 25 -0.18 -9.28 -21.19
C ASP A 25 0.74 -9.22 -19.96
N THR A 26 1.68 -8.27 -19.96
CA THR A 26 2.49 -7.95 -18.77
C THR A 26 2.40 -6.47 -18.47
N TYR A 27 2.41 -6.13 -17.18
CA TYR A 27 2.18 -4.78 -16.71
C TYR A 27 3.32 -4.30 -15.82
N PRO A 28 4.26 -3.49 -16.35
CA PRO A 28 5.33 -2.93 -15.54
C PRO A 28 4.78 -1.92 -14.54
N LEU A 29 5.23 -2.02 -13.29
CA LEU A 29 4.83 -1.14 -12.22
C LEU A 29 5.88 -0.06 -12.02
N PHE A 30 5.48 1.21 -12.11
CA PHE A 30 6.41 2.35 -12.07
C PHE A 30 6.15 3.27 -10.88
N ALA A 31 7.23 3.79 -10.32
CA ALA A 31 7.25 4.89 -9.37
C ALA A 31 8.11 6.03 -9.92
N LEU A 32 7.78 7.27 -9.55
CA LEU A 32 8.52 8.47 -9.88
C LEU A 32 9.08 9.06 -8.60
N ALA A 33 10.39 9.13 -8.48
CA ALA A 33 11.08 9.74 -7.35
C ALA A 33 11.60 11.13 -7.74
N SER A 34 11.50 12.10 -6.82
CA SER A 34 12.24 13.36 -6.96
C SER A 34 13.74 13.08 -6.99
N ARG A 35 14.52 13.92 -7.67
CA ARG A 35 15.99 13.82 -7.65
C ARG A 35 16.58 14.30 -6.33
N ASP A 36 17.87 14.02 -6.13
CA ASP A 36 18.70 14.54 -5.04
C ASP A 36 18.14 14.25 -3.63
N TRP A 37 17.70 13.01 -3.40
CA TRP A 37 17.19 12.60 -2.09
C TRP A 37 18.22 12.81 -0.98
N ARG A 38 17.77 13.37 0.15
CA ARG A 38 18.62 13.64 1.32
C ARG A 38 18.12 12.87 2.53
N ASP A 39 19.03 12.24 3.28
CA ASP A 39 18.65 11.43 4.44
C ASP A 39 17.95 12.21 5.56
N GLY A 40 18.32 13.48 5.72
CA GLY A 40 17.69 14.38 6.69
C GLY A 40 16.27 14.85 6.33
N LEU A 41 15.77 14.58 5.12
CA LEU A 41 14.43 14.98 4.70
C LEU A 41 13.40 13.85 4.86
N PRO A 42 12.15 14.19 5.25
CA PRO A 42 11.06 13.23 5.29
C PRO A 42 10.65 12.78 3.88
N VAL A 43 10.05 11.60 3.80
CA VAL A 43 9.45 11.08 2.57
C VAL A 43 7.97 11.48 2.51
N ALA A 44 7.52 11.97 1.35
CA ALA A 44 6.11 12.10 1.01
C ALA A 44 5.77 11.04 -0.03
N LEU A 45 4.77 10.21 0.25
CA LEU A 45 4.27 9.17 -0.65
C LEU A 45 2.94 9.61 -1.25
N VAL A 46 2.80 9.52 -2.56
CA VAL A 46 1.51 9.69 -3.25
C VAL A 46 1.23 8.43 -4.05
N THR A 47 0.06 7.84 -3.87
CA THR A 47 -0.40 6.67 -4.64
C THR A 47 -1.69 7.01 -5.36
N GLY A 48 -1.87 6.45 -6.55
CA GLY A 48 -3.11 6.52 -7.33
C GLY A 48 -3.37 5.19 -8.02
N GLY A 49 -4.62 4.95 -8.41
CA GLY A 49 -5.01 3.76 -9.15
C GLY A 49 -4.80 2.46 -8.35
N VAL A 50 -5.03 2.49 -7.03
CA VAL A 50 -5.15 1.25 -6.23
C VAL A 50 -6.31 0.42 -6.75
N HIS A 51 -7.46 1.06 -7.00
CA HIS A 51 -8.45 0.53 -7.91
C HIS A 51 -8.24 1.15 -9.28
N GLY A 52 -8.25 0.31 -10.32
CA GLY A 52 -7.92 0.76 -11.67
C GLY A 52 -9.00 1.65 -12.29
N TYR A 53 -10.27 1.37 -12.03
CA TYR A 53 -11.39 2.17 -12.54
C TYR A 53 -11.40 3.62 -12.04
N GLU A 54 -10.68 3.90 -10.95
CA GLU A 54 -10.60 5.21 -10.31
C GLU A 54 -9.63 6.15 -11.06
N THR A 55 -10.00 6.48 -12.29
CA THR A 55 -9.07 7.07 -13.26
C THR A 55 -8.55 8.45 -12.83
N SER A 56 -9.33 9.26 -12.11
CA SER A 56 -8.86 10.57 -11.65
C SER A 56 -7.70 10.46 -10.65
N GLY A 57 -7.61 9.38 -9.88
CA GLY A 57 -6.46 9.13 -9.00
C GLY A 57 -5.16 8.98 -9.79
N VAL A 58 -5.22 8.23 -10.91
CA VAL A 58 -4.07 8.03 -11.81
C VAL A 58 -3.68 9.33 -12.51
N HIS A 59 -4.66 10.01 -13.10
CA HIS A 59 -4.41 11.26 -13.82
C HIS A 59 -3.98 12.40 -12.88
N GLY A 60 -4.57 12.47 -11.68
CA GLY A 60 -4.23 13.44 -10.64
C GLY A 60 -2.80 13.26 -10.14
N ALA A 61 -2.37 12.03 -9.88
CA ALA A 61 -0.99 11.74 -9.51
C ALA A 61 0.01 12.20 -10.60
N LEU A 62 -0.26 11.86 -11.87
CA LEU A 62 0.59 12.28 -12.99
C LEU A 62 0.62 13.80 -13.16
N GLN A 63 -0.54 14.46 -13.07
CA GLN A 63 -0.65 15.91 -13.18
C GLN A 63 0.07 16.62 -12.02
N PHE A 64 -0.01 16.06 -10.81
CA PHE A 64 0.74 16.55 -9.65
C PHE A 64 2.25 16.49 -9.89
N VAL A 65 2.76 15.36 -10.40
CA VAL A 65 4.20 15.25 -10.74
C VAL A 65 4.58 16.27 -11.80
N GLU A 66 3.75 16.40 -12.83
CA GLU A 66 4.03 17.28 -13.96
C GLU A 66 4.11 18.76 -13.54
N ARG A 67 3.16 19.21 -12.72
CA ARG A 67 2.92 20.65 -12.46
C ARG A 67 3.40 21.15 -11.10
N HIS A 68 3.48 20.28 -10.09
CA HIS A 68 3.64 20.72 -8.69
C HIS A 68 4.80 20.06 -7.95
N ALA A 69 5.17 18.82 -8.29
CA ALA A 69 6.17 18.06 -7.54
C ALA A 69 7.54 18.75 -7.44
N ALA A 70 7.99 19.45 -8.48
CA ALA A 70 9.26 20.18 -8.45
C ALA A 70 9.32 21.25 -7.35
N GLY A 71 8.18 21.85 -6.99
CA GLY A 71 8.09 22.83 -5.91
C GLY A 71 8.39 22.25 -4.53
N TYR A 72 8.37 20.92 -4.36
CA TYR A 72 8.67 20.25 -3.10
C TYR A 72 10.15 19.86 -2.94
N ALA A 73 10.99 20.12 -3.95
CA ALA A 73 12.43 19.87 -3.88
C ALA A 73 13.05 20.55 -2.65
N GLY A 74 13.96 19.85 -1.97
CA GLY A 74 14.61 20.32 -0.75
C GLY A 74 13.73 20.35 0.50
N ARG A 75 12.42 20.05 0.40
CA ARG A 75 11.48 19.95 1.54
C ARG A 75 11.09 18.51 1.84
N PHE A 76 10.89 17.71 0.79
CA PHE A 76 10.55 16.30 0.87
C PHE A 76 11.36 15.49 -0.14
N ASN A 77 11.65 14.24 0.22
CA ASN A 77 11.95 13.19 -0.74
C ASN A 77 10.61 12.65 -1.24
N LEU A 78 10.25 12.99 -2.48
CA LEU A 78 8.93 12.64 -3.03
C LEU A 78 9.00 11.29 -3.75
N LEU A 79 8.08 10.39 -3.43
CA LEU A 79 7.84 9.14 -4.17
C LEU A 79 6.38 9.11 -4.62
N VAL A 80 6.15 8.96 -5.92
CA VAL A 80 4.79 8.93 -6.51
C VAL A 80 4.61 7.64 -7.28
N VAL A 81 3.57 6.89 -6.95
CA VAL A 81 3.16 5.67 -7.67
C VAL A 81 1.83 5.99 -8.36
N PRO A 82 1.86 6.40 -9.64
CA PRO A 82 0.66 6.94 -10.29
C PRO A 82 -0.40 5.88 -10.57
N CYS A 83 -0.01 4.61 -10.72
CA CYS A 83 -0.95 3.52 -10.93
C CYS A 83 -0.40 2.26 -10.27
N VAL A 84 -1.13 1.78 -9.27
CA VAL A 84 -0.83 0.53 -8.55
C VAL A 84 -1.37 -0.68 -9.31
N SER A 85 -2.55 -0.55 -9.93
CA SER A 85 -3.29 -1.63 -10.59
C SER A 85 -3.49 -1.38 -12.10
N PRO A 86 -2.44 -1.45 -12.93
CA PRO A 86 -2.48 -1.09 -14.36
C PRO A 86 -3.42 -1.97 -15.20
N TRP A 87 -3.51 -3.27 -14.93
CA TRP A 87 -4.45 -4.16 -15.63
C TRP A 87 -5.90 -3.74 -15.39
N ALA A 88 -6.22 -3.40 -14.13
CA ALA A 88 -7.54 -2.95 -13.74
C ALA A 88 -7.83 -1.56 -14.31
N TYR A 89 -6.80 -0.71 -14.47
CA TYR A 89 -6.95 0.62 -15.08
C TYR A 89 -7.31 0.52 -16.57
N GLU A 90 -6.62 -0.35 -17.31
CA GLU A 90 -6.93 -0.55 -18.73
C GLU A 90 -8.32 -1.16 -18.97
N ARG A 91 -8.86 -1.89 -18.00
CA ARG A 91 -10.16 -2.56 -18.08
C ARG A 91 -11.28 -1.89 -17.28
N ILE A 92 -11.01 -0.72 -16.69
CA ILE A 92 -11.96 0.02 -15.84
C ILE A 92 -12.57 -0.89 -14.77
N HIS A 93 -11.70 -1.45 -13.92
CA HIS A 93 -12.10 -2.47 -12.96
C HIS A 93 -11.65 -2.15 -11.52
N ARG A 94 -12.42 -2.63 -10.54
CA ARG A 94 -12.14 -2.50 -9.10
C ARG A 94 -11.14 -3.55 -8.60
N TRP A 95 -11.38 -4.81 -8.95
CA TRP A 95 -10.51 -5.93 -8.59
C TRP A 95 -9.40 -6.14 -9.61
N ASN A 96 -8.35 -6.85 -9.21
CA ASN A 96 -7.36 -7.38 -10.14
C ASN A 96 -7.89 -8.59 -10.94
N MET A 97 -7.06 -9.14 -11.83
CA MET A 97 -7.38 -10.29 -12.70
C MET A 97 -7.93 -11.50 -11.93
N ASN A 98 -7.56 -11.65 -10.65
CA ASN A 98 -7.96 -12.76 -9.79
C ASN A 98 -9.20 -12.45 -8.92
N ALA A 99 -9.94 -11.38 -9.23
CA ALA A 99 -11.09 -10.89 -8.45
C ALA A 99 -10.76 -10.52 -6.99
N ILE A 100 -9.53 -10.09 -6.73
CA ILE A 100 -9.05 -9.65 -5.41
C ILE A 100 -9.06 -8.12 -5.36
N ASP A 101 -9.53 -7.54 -4.24
CA ASP A 101 -9.50 -6.09 -3.99
C ASP A 101 -8.11 -5.66 -3.47
N PRO A 102 -7.32 -4.90 -4.25
CA PRO A 102 -5.97 -4.48 -3.83
C PRO A 102 -6.00 -3.60 -2.57
N ASN A 103 -7.02 -2.76 -2.40
CA ASN A 103 -7.20 -1.87 -1.25
C ASN A 103 -7.70 -2.58 0.02
N ARG A 104 -7.89 -3.91 -0.04
CA ARG A 104 -8.09 -4.79 1.13
C ARG A 104 -6.95 -5.77 1.34
N SER A 105 -5.86 -5.60 0.57
CA SER A 105 -4.79 -6.57 0.45
C SER A 105 -3.42 -6.06 0.95
N PHE A 106 -3.34 -4.86 1.54
CA PHE A 106 -2.12 -4.32 2.15
C PHE A 106 -1.78 -4.99 3.51
N ARG A 107 -1.45 -6.29 3.47
CA ARG A 107 -1.07 -7.12 4.62
C ARG A 107 -0.08 -8.20 4.17
N GLU A 108 0.67 -8.79 5.10
CA GLU A 108 1.63 -9.87 4.80
C GLU A 108 1.07 -11.23 5.27
N PRO A 109 1.01 -12.28 4.42
CA PRO A 109 1.20 -12.21 2.96
C PRO A 109 0.04 -11.49 2.26
N SER A 110 0.36 -10.74 1.21
CA SER A 110 -0.65 -10.03 0.41
C SER A 110 -1.25 -10.98 -0.62
N PRO A 111 -2.59 -11.09 -0.70
CA PRO A 111 -3.24 -11.87 -1.74
C PRO A 111 -3.24 -11.15 -3.11
N ALA A 112 -2.95 -9.85 -3.17
CA ALA A 112 -2.83 -9.09 -4.42
C ALA A 112 -1.35 -8.78 -4.71
N GLU A 113 -0.88 -9.13 -5.91
CA GLU A 113 0.51 -8.91 -6.32
C GLU A 113 0.85 -7.42 -6.42
N GLU A 114 -0.12 -6.60 -6.83
CA GLU A 114 -0.01 -5.13 -6.88
C GLU A 114 0.31 -4.55 -5.50
N SER A 115 -0.49 -4.92 -4.49
CA SER A 115 -0.31 -4.48 -3.11
C SER A 115 1.00 -5.01 -2.54
N ALA A 116 1.37 -6.25 -2.85
CA ALA A 116 2.64 -6.85 -2.43
C ALA A 116 3.85 -6.09 -3.00
N ALA A 117 3.81 -5.74 -4.29
CA ALA A 117 4.87 -4.99 -4.96
C ALA A 117 5.03 -3.59 -4.36
N LEU A 118 3.92 -2.89 -4.11
CA LEU A 118 3.96 -1.57 -3.47
C LEU A 118 4.48 -1.65 -2.03
N MET A 119 4.07 -2.66 -1.26
CA MET A 119 4.60 -2.88 0.10
C MET A 119 6.11 -3.11 0.08
N ARG A 120 6.64 -3.91 -0.86
CA ARG A 120 8.09 -4.12 -1.04
C ARG A 120 8.83 -2.84 -1.41
N LEU A 121 8.27 -2.02 -2.31
CA LEU A 121 8.84 -0.72 -2.69
C LEU A 121 8.96 0.23 -1.49
N VAL A 122 7.91 0.30 -0.66
CA VAL A 122 7.82 1.28 0.44
C VAL A 122 8.51 0.79 1.72
N ALA A 123 8.72 -0.52 1.89
CA ALA A 123 9.29 -1.09 3.11
C ALA A 123 10.60 -0.41 3.58
N PRO A 124 11.60 -0.12 2.72
CA PRO A 124 12.83 0.56 3.14
C PRO A 124 12.61 2.01 3.59
N LEU A 125 11.47 2.62 3.24
CA LEU A 125 11.17 4.03 3.46
C LEU A 125 10.18 4.24 4.61
N ARG A 126 9.56 3.16 5.13
CA ARG A 126 8.42 3.20 6.06
C ARG A 126 8.60 4.15 7.25
N ASP A 127 9.78 4.14 7.86
CA ASP A 127 10.07 4.96 9.05
C ASP A 127 10.30 6.44 8.71
N ARG A 128 10.56 6.75 7.43
CA ARG A 128 10.81 8.10 6.92
C ARG A 128 9.57 8.73 6.27
N VAL A 129 8.55 7.94 5.92
CA VAL A 129 7.28 8.44 5.36
C VAL A 129 6.56 9.29 6.41
N LEU A 130 6.54 10.61 6.18
CA LEU A 130 5.82 11.55 7.04
C LEU A 130 4.34 11.64 6.65
N VAL A 131 4.07 11.59 5.36
CA VAL A 131 2.71 11.68 4.80
C VAL A 131 2.57 10.69 3.66
N HIS A 132 1.41 10.02 3.62
CA HIS A 132 0.96 9.21 2.50
C HIS A 132 -0.41 9.73 2.07
N VAL A 133 -0.52 10.16 0.82
CA VAL A 133 -1.78 10.55 0.20
C VAL A 133 -2.14 9.48 -0.82
N ASP A 134 -3.30 8.85 -0.65
CA ASP A 134 -3.84 7.85 -1.57
C ASP A 134 -5.04 8.44 -2.30
N LEU A 135 -4.95 8.55 -3.62
CA LEU A 135 -5.95 9.22 -4.46
C LEU A 135 -6.99 8.21 -4.92
N HIS A 136 -8.21 8.36 -4.41
CA HIS A 136 -9.37 7.57 -4.77
C HIS A 136 -10.50 8.45 -5.32
N GLU A 137 -11.41 7.85 -6.07
CA GLU A 137 -12.71 8.43 -6.44
C GLU A 137 -13.84 7.47 -6.08
N THR A 138 -15.05 8.01 -5.94
CA THR A 138 -16.27 7.20 -5.82
C THR A 138 -17.13 7.55 -7.02
N THR A 139 -17.58 6.54 -7.77
CA THR A 139 -18.32 6.75 -9.02
C THR A 139 -19.70 6.09 -8.96
N ASP A 140 -20.59 6.47 -9.87
CA ASP A 140 -21.88 5.76 -10.03
C ASP A 140 -21.69 4.27 -10.33
N SER A 141 -20.54 3.88 -10.91
CA SER A 141 -20.15 2.50 -11.17
C SER A 141 -19.93 1.68 -9.90
N ASP A 142 -19.59 2.31 -8.77
CA ASP A 142 -19.54 1.63 -7.47
C ASP A 142 -20.91 1.04 -7.11
N GLU A 143 -21.97 1.83 -7.32
CA GLU A 143 -23.33 1.44 -7.00
C GLU A 143 -23.93 0.51 -8.07
N ALA A 144 -23.70 0.81 -9.35
CA ALA A 144 -24.34 0.10 -10.45
C ALA A 144 -23.66 -1.21 -10.84
N GLU A 145 -22.35 -1.36 -10.63
CA GLU A 145 -21.56 -2.51 -11.12
C GLU A 145 -20.81 -3.21 -9.98
N PHE A 146 -19.97 -2.49 -9.24
CA PHE A 146 -18.99 -3.14 -8.36
C PHE A 146 -19.57 -3.67 -7.04
N ARG A 147 -20.47 -2.93 -6.39
CA ARG A 147 -21.14 -3.41 -5.16
C ARG A 147 -22.10 -4.58 -5.43
N PRO A 148 -22.91 -4.58 -6.51
CA PRO A 148 -23.68 -5.76 -6.89
C PRO A 148 -22.80 -6.97 -7.18
N ALA A 149 -21.73 -6.80 -7.96
CA ALA A 149 -20.80 -7.88 -8.27
C ALA A 149 -20.11 -8.44 -7.00
N LEU A 150 -19.76 -7.55 -6.06
CA LEU A 150 -19.16 -7.96 -4.77
C LEU A 150 -20.12 -8.85 -3.97
N ALA A 151 -21.38 -8.43 -3.89
CA ALA A 151 -22.43 -9.17 -3.19
C ALA A 151 -22.64 -10.55 -3.83
N ALA A 152 -22.71 -10.61 -5.17
CA ALA A 152 -22.84 -11.87 -5.90
C ALA A 152 -21.64 -12.81 -5.66
N ARG A 153 -20.41 -12.30 -5.76
CA ARG A 153 -19.18 -13.07 -5.47
C ARG A 153 -19.17 -13.65 -4.06
N ASP A 154 -19.57 -12.84 -3.09
CA ASP A 154 -19.59 -13.22 -1.67
C ASP A 154 -20.82 -14.04 -1.27
N GLY A 155 -21.79 -14.27 -2.18
CA GLY A 155 -23.04 -14.97 -1.89
C GLY A 155 -23.96 -14.21 -0.91
N LYS A 156 -23.92 -12.88 -0.94
CA LYS A 156 -24.69 -11.98 -0.06
C LYS A 156 -25.74 -11.21 -0.86
N PRO A 157 -26.86 -10.79 -0.24
CA PRO A 157 -27.78 -9.87 -0.88
C PRO A 157 -27.10 -8.51 -1.13
N PHE A 158 -27.41 -7.89 -2.27
CA PHE A 158 -27.02 -6.52 -2.55
C PHE A 158 -28.04 -5.57 -1.91
N GLU A 159 -27.54 -4.58 -1.16
CA GLU A 159 -28.34 -3.48 -0.63
C GLU A 159 -27.92 -2.17 -1.29
N PRO A 160 -28.84 -1.45 -1.97
CA PRO A 160 -28.53 -0.18 -2.60
C PRO A 160 -28.07 0.87 -1.59
N GLY A 161 -27.03 1.61 -1.94
CA GLY A 161 -26.55 2.78 -1.20
C GLY A 161 -26.69 4.08 -1.98
N HIS A 162 -25.90 5.07 -1.57
CA HIS A 162 -25.89 6.41 -2.16
C HIS A 162 -24.45 6.78 -2.55
N THR A 163 -24.26 7.24 -3.78
CA THR A 163 -23.00 7.84 -4.25
C THR A 163 -22.94 9.30 -3.79
N PRO A 164 -22.01 9.69 -2.91
CA PRO A 164 -21.86 11.09 -2.48
C PRO A 164 -21.58 12.02 -3.67
N THR A 165 -22.10 13.26 -3.62
CA THR A 165 -21.94 14.25 -4.70
C THR A 165 -20.74 15.18 -4.54
N ASP A 166 -19.97 15.05 -3.47
CA ASP A 166 -18.86 15.94 -3.09
C ASP A 166 -17.55 15.19 -2.80
N SER A 167 -16.44 15.92 -2.73
CA SER A 167 -15.13 15.35 -2.40
C SER A 167 -14.91 15.30 -0.89
N THR A 168 -14.44 14.15 -0.40
CA THR A 168 -14.12 13.94 1.02
C THR A 168 -12.63 13.71 1.20
N SER A 169 -12.04 14.30 2.24
CA SER A 169 -10.64 14.05 2.63
C SER A 169 -10.57 13.49 4.05
N TRP A 170 -9.76 12.46 4.26
CA TRP A 170 -9.49 11.87 5.57
C TRP A 170 -7.99 11.82 5.83
N ALA A 171 -7.58 12.13 7.06
CA ALA A 171 -6.18 12.04 7.49
C ALA A 171 -6.11 11.19 8.75
N THR A 172 -5.29 10.14 8.75
CA THR A 172 -5.03 9.33 9.95
C THR A 172 -3.72 9.80 10.60
N PRO A 173 -3.73 10.35 11.83
CA PRO A 173 -2.51 10.79 12.49
C PRO A 173 -1.60 9.60 12.81
N ARG A 174 -0.31 9.64 12.41
CA ARG A 174 0.72 8.75 12.98
C ARG A 174 1.12 9.26 14.36
N THR A 175 0.85 8.50 15.41
CA THR A 175 1.47 8.73 16.72
C THR A 175 2.95 8.35 16.65
N ARG A 176 3.86 9.33 16.72
CA ARG A 176 5.27 9.06 16.98
C ARG A 176 5.40 8.68 18.46
N GLY A 177 5.73 7.42 18.74
CA GLY A 177 6.10 7.00 20.09
C GLY A 177 7.38 7.71 20.51
N SER A 178 7.28 8.69 21.40
CA SER A 178 8.46 9.29 22.03
C SER A 178 8.77 8.52 23.32
N THR A 179 9.86 7.75 23.30
CA THR A 179 10.50 7.27 24.52
C THR A 179 11.35 8.42 25.07
N SER A 180 10.75 9.29 25.89
CA SER A 180 11.54 10.25 26.66
C SER A 180 12.23 9.53 27.83
N SER A 181 13.53 9.28 27.71
CA SER A 181 14.36 8.96 28.87
C SER A 181 14.53 10.24 29.71
N ARG A 182 13.90 10.28 30.89
CA ARG A 182 14.05 11.40 31.83
C ARG A 182 15.08 11.01 32.89
N ARG A 183 16.26 11.61 32.77
CA ARG A 183 17.35 11.60 33.76
C ARG A 183 16.86 12.28 35.04
N SER A 184 17.03 11.63 36.18
CA SER A 184 16.59 12.09 37.50
C SER A 184 17.75 12.68 38.31
N SER A 185 17.50 13.80 39.01
CA SER A 185 18.15 14.19 40.28
C SER A 185 17.36 15.33 40.96
N PRO A 186 17.42 15.47 42.31
CA PRO A 186 16.26 15.85 43.10
C PRO A 186 16.42 17.20 43.86
N ARG A 187 15.29 17.86 44.18
CA ARG A 187 15.10 18.61 45.43
C ARG A 187 13.63 19.01 45.67
N SER A 188 13.05 18.46 46.75
CA SER A 188 12.30 19.12 47.85
C SER A 188 11.57 20.44 47.56
N ARG A 189 10.32 20.73 47.97
CA ARG A 189 9.32 20.15 48.89
C ARG A 189 8.03 20.99 48.75
N ARG A 190 6.87 20.37 49.08
CA ARG A 190 5.61 20.90 49.65
C ARG A 190 4.33 20.62 48.82
N SER A 191 3.48 19.80 49.42
CA SER A 191 2.05 19.51 49.11
C SER A 191 1.16 20.34 50.07
N PRO A 192 -0.19 20.20 50.14
CA PRO A 192 -1.12 19.36 49.36
C PRO A 192 -2.43 20.07 48.90
N THR A 193 -3.22 19.44 48.01
CA THR A 193 -4.69 19.23 48.13
C THR A 193 -5.22 18.40 46.93
N SER A 194 -5.95 17.33 47.22
CA SER A 194 -6.55 16.29 46.34
C SER A 194 -7.93 16.71 45.73
N PRO A 195 -8.74 15.83 45.07
CA PRO A 195 -8.49 14.61 44.27
C PRO A 195 -9.23 14.60 42.89
N ARG A 196 -9.10 13.46 42.16
CA ARG A 196 -10.01 12.88 41.12
C ARG A 196 -9.85 13.46 39.69
N GLN A 197 -9.83 12.71 38.58
CA GLN A 197 -10.21 11.32 38.25
C GLN A 197 -9.27 10.75 37.17
N THR A 198 -8.99 9.45 37.24
CA THR A 198 -8.28 8.64 36.24
C THR A 198 -9.23 8.15 35.14
N PRO A 199 -8.86 8.21 33.84
CA PRO A 199 -9.47 7.36 32.83
C PRO A 199 -8.77 6.01 32.78
N THR A 200 -9.53 4.95 32.99
CA THR A 200 -9.12 3.54 32.82
C THR A 200 -8.84 3.24 31.35
N ALA A 201 -7.56 3.08 30.99
CA ALA A 201 -7.16 2.43 29.75
C ALA A 201 -7.18 0.91 29.97
N ARG A 202 -8.12 0.23 29.30
CA ARG A 202 -8.17 -1.23 29.28
C ARG A 202 -7.20 -1.73 28.21
N SER A 203 -5.97 -2.06 28.64
CA SER A 203 -5.00 -2.76 27.82
C SER A 203 -5.40 -4.24 27.76
N LEU A 204 -5.80 -4.73 26.58
CA LEU A 204 -5.94 -6.15 26.32
C LEU A 204 -4.56 -6.69 25.93
N ALA A 205 -3.91 -7.36 26.88
CA ALA A 205 -2.72 -8.14 26.65
C ALA A 205 -3.07 -9.39 25.84
N LEU A 206 -2.33 -9.63 24.75
CA LEU A 206 -2.31 -10.89 24.01
C LEU A 206 -1.56 -11.95 24.84
N PRO A 207 -2.08 -13.19 24.97
CA PRO A 207 -1.33 -14.25 25.61
C PRO A 207 -0.21 -14.78 24.70
N SER A 208 0.93 -15.00 25.34
CA SER A 208 2.20 -15.52 24.84
C SER A 208 2.08 -16.94 24.28
N SER A 209 2.76 -17.21 23.17
CA SER A 209 3.01 -18.55 22.64
C SER A 209 3.88 -19.39 23.58
N PRO A 210 3.69 -20.72 23.64
CA PRO A 210 4.75 -21.65 24.02
C PRO A 210 5.48 -22.20 22.78
N ARG A 211 6.82 -22.18 22.86
CA ARG A 211 7.78 -22.89 22.01
C ARG A 211 7.75 -24.40 22.28
N ALA A 212 7.90 -25.20 21.23
CA ALA A 212 8.61 -26.49 21.15
C ALA A 212 8.39 -27.05 19.73
N SER A 213 9.25 -27.78 19.05
CA SER A 213 10.68 -28.10 19.11
C SER A 213 10.95 -28.88 17.81
N SER A 214 12.14 -28.72 17.26
CA SER A 214 12.65 -29.36 16.06
C SER A 214 12.73 -30.88 16.14
N THR A 215 12.37 -31.57 15.06
CA THR A 215 12.92 -32.89 14.72
C THR A 215 13.22 -32.93 13.23
N THR A 216 14.51 -33.01 12.92
CA THR A 216 15.09 -33.41 11.65
C THR A 216 14.78 -34.89 11.39
N HIS A 217 14.52 -35.28 10.14
CA HIS A 217 14.94 -36.57 9.58
C HIS A 217 15.19 -36.40 8.08
N SER A 218 16.42 -36.70 7.68
CA SER A 218 16.88 -36.93 6.32
C SER A 218 16.85 -38.43 6.08
N ALA A 219 16.33 -38.86 4.92
CA ALA A 219 16.71 -40.14 4.32
C ALA A 219 16.44 -40.09 2.81
N SER A 220 17.53 -40.24 2.06
CA SER A 220 17.65 -40.44 0.63
C SER A 220 17.17 -41.84 0.21
N SER A 221 16.74 -41.95 -1.06
CA SER A 221 16.79 -43.11 -1.97
C SER A 221 15.86 -42.77 -3.16
N ASP A 222 16.09 -43.07 -4.42
CA ASP A 222 17.22 -43.63 -5.17
C ASP A 222 16.96 -43.27 -6.65
N CYS A 223 18.03 -43.14 -7.42
CA CYS A 223 18.01 -42.99 -8.87
C CYS A 223 18.24 -44.37 -9.51
N ALA A 224 17.35 -44.83 -10.40
CA ALA A 224 17.67 -45.87 -11.38
C ALA A 224 16.71 -45.84 -12.61
N LEU A 225 17.29 -45.45 -13.74
CA LEU A 225 17.16 -45.98 -15.12
C LEU A 225 15.93 -46.86 -15.47
N ALA A 226 15.25 -46.54 -16.59
CA ALA A 226 15.55 -47.14 -17.91
C ALA A 226 14.47 -46.80 -18.97
N SER A 227 14.96 -46.57 -20.18
CA SER A 227 14.30 -46.22 -21.44
C SER A 227 13.40 -47.31 -22.03
N ARG A 228 12.36 -46.92 -22.80
CA ARG A 228 12.06 -47.45 -24.16
C ARG A 228 10.86 -46.74 -24.86
N ALA A 229 11.22 -45.96 -25.89
CA ALA A 229 10.73 -45.89 -27.29
C ALA A 229 9.21 -45.90 -27.69
N PRO A 230 8.86 -45.34 -28.88
CA PRO A 230 7.53 -44.88 -29.24
C PRO A 230 6.77 -45.82 -30.21
N ALA A 231 5.48 -45.52 -30.45
CA ALA A 231 4.72 -46.06 -31.58
C ALA A 231 3.97 -44.94 -32.32
N THR A 232 4.35 -44.77 -33.59
CA THR A 232 3.64 -44.27 -34.79
C THR A 232 2.77 -43.02 -34.72
#